data_AF-A0A529HND2-F1
#
_entry.id   AF-A0A529HND2-F1
#
_cell.length_a   1.000
_cell.length_b   1.000
_cell.length_c   1.000
_cell.angle_alpha   90.00
_cell.angle_beta   90.00
_cell.angle_gamma   90.00
#
_symmetry.space_group_name_H-M   'P 1'
#
loop_
_entity.id
_entity.type
_entity.pdbx_description
1 polymer ?
#
loop_
_entity_poly.entity_id
_entity_poly.type
_entity_poly.pdbx_seq_one_letter_code
_entity_poly.pdbx_strand_id
1 'polypeptide(L)'
;FAMGVVSGVTMSFQFGTNWPGYMETVGNIAGPLLAYEVLTAFFLEAAFLGIMLFGFRRVSNRIHTLATVLVAGGTTVSAFWIIALNSWMQTPAGFEMIDGKAHALDWWAVIFNPSMPYRLVHMLLASGLTVSFLIAGCSALRYLYG
;
A
#
# COMPACT_ATOMS: atom_id res chain seq x y z
N PHE A 1 4.85 -11.47 5.41
CA PHE A 1 3.47 -11.00 5.63
C PHE A 1 3.23 -10.58 7.09
N ALA A 2 3.21 -11.51 8.06
CA ALA A 2 2.88 -11.19 9.46
C ALA A 2 3.69 -10.02 10.05
N MET A 3 5.02 -10.04 9.90
CA MET A 3 5.87 -8.92 10.31
C MET A 3 5.52 -7.60 9.61
N GLY A 4 5.13 -7.67 8.33
CA GLY A 4 4.68 -6.51 7.56
C GLY A 4 3.43 -5.87 8.16
N VAL A 5 2.42 -6.68 8.49
CA VAL A 5 1.20 -6.19 9.16
C VAL A 5 1.51 -5.52 10.49
N VAL A 6 2.32 -6.16 11.35
CA VAL A 6 2.70 -5.60 12.65
C VAL A 6 3.43 -4.26 12.50
N SER A 7 4.38 -4.19 11.56
CA SER A 7 5.12 -2.95 11.29
C SER A 7 4.23 -1.85 10.69
N GLY A 8 3.29 -2.21 9.82
CA GLY A 8 2.37 -1.27 9.17
C GLY A 8 1.40 -0.63 10.15
N VAL A 9 0.79 -1.43 11.04
CA VAL A 9 -0.06 -0.92 12.12
C VAL A 9 0.72 0.04 13.02
N THR A 10 1.96 -0.30 13.36
CA THR A 10 2.82 0.59 14.16
C THR A 10 3.05 1.92 13.44
N MET A 11 3.35 1.89 12.14
CA MET A 11 3.59 3.08 11.32
C MET A 11 2.35 3.98 11.24
N SER A 12 1.14 3.44 11.08
CA SER A 12 -0.08 4.25 11.03
C SER A 12 -0.33 5.01 12.34
N PHE A 13 -0.04 4.40 13.49
CA PHE A 13 -0.19 5.09 14.79
C PHE A 13 0.88 6.15 15.02
N GLN A 14 2.09 5.98 14.47
CA GLN A 14 3.17 6.97 14.63
C GLN A 14 2.81 8.34 14.06
N PHE A 15 1.99 8.42 13.00
CA PHE A 15 1.50 9.71 12.51
C PHE A 15 0.76 10.50 13.60
N GLY A 16 -0.11 9.84 14.38
CA GLY A 16 -0.86 10.49 15.44
C GLY A 16 -0.07 10.70 16.73
N THR A 17 0.75 9.72 17.14
CA THR A 17 1.43 9.78 18.44
C THR A 17 2.68 10.65 18.41
N ASN A 18 3.47 10.57 17.33
CA ASN A 18 4.78 11.20 17.27
C ASN A 18 4.77 12.49 16.45
N TRP A 19 3.79 12.63 15.54
CA TRP A 19 3.67 13.80 14.65
C TRP A 19 2.29 14.49 14.73
N PRO A 20 1.77 14.78 15.94
CA PRO A 20 0.42 15.31 16.10
C PRO A 20 0.22 16.66 15.40
N GLY A 21 1.16 17.61 15.53
CA GLY A 21 1.03 18.92 14.88
C GLY A 21 1.08 18.86 13.33
N TYR A 22 1.82 17.89 12.79
CA TYR A 22 1.80 17.62 11.35
C TYR A 22 0.41 17.11 10.93
N MET A 23 -0.16 16.16 11.67
CA MET A 23 -1.48 15.61 11.38
C MET A 23 -2.62 16.63 11.62
N GLU A 24 -2.47 17.58 12.53
CA GLU A 24 -3.40 18.72 12.67
C GLU A 24 -3.40 19.61 11.42
N THR A 25 -2.24 19.75 10.77
CA THR A 25 -2.06 20.57 9.57
C THR A 25 -2.60 19.85 8.33
N VAL A 26 -2.19 18.60 8.07
CA VAL A 26 -2.49 17.91 6.81
C VAL A 26 -3.59 16.85 6.91
N GLY A 27 -4.18 16.68 8.09
CA GLY A 27 -5.09 15.57 8.41
C GLY A 27 -6.32 15.47 7.49
N ASN A 28 -6.84 16.59 6.99
CA ASN A 28 -8.00 16.57 6.08
C ASN A 28 -7.67 15.94 4.71
N ILE A 29 -6.39 15.80 4.36
CA ILE A 29 -5.93 15.15 3.13
C ILE A 29 -5.35 13.78 3.45
N ALA A 30 -4.46 13.68 4.44
CA ALA A 30 -3.81 12.44 4.81
C ALA A 30 -4.78 11.40 5.38
N GLY A 31 -5.74 11.82 6.19
CA GLY A 31 -6.73 10.94 6.82
C GLY A 31 -7.56 10.15 5.82
N PRO A 32 -8.23 10.80 4.85
CA PRO A 32 -8.97 10.09 3.81
C PRO A 32 -8.12 9.12 3.00
N LEU A 33 -6.90 9.48 2.59
CA LEU A 33 -6.04 8.59 1.80
C LEU A 33 -5.62 7.34 2.58
N LEU A 34 -5.28 7.49 3.87
CA LEU A 34 -4.99 6.35 4.76
C LEU A 34 -6.23 5.50 5.02
N ALA A 35 -7.41 6.12 5.17
CA ALA A 35 -8.66 5.40 5.35
C ALA A 35 -9.00 4.55 4.11
N TYR A 36 -8.81 5.10 2.90
CA TYR A 36 -9.03 4.36 1.66
C TYR A 36 -8.09 3.17 1.50
N GLU A 37 -6.83 3.29 1.92
CA GLU A 37 -5.90 2.16 1.96
C GLU A 37 -6.48 1.00 2.78
N VAL A 38 -6.95 1.29 4.00
CA VAL A 38 -7.52 0.26 4.89
C VAL A 38 -8.79 -0.34 4.29
N LEU A 39 -9.71 0.51 3.85
CA LEU A 39 -11.03 0.08 3.38
C LEU A 39 -10.97 -0.75 2.09
N THR A 40 -10.10 -0.37 1.15
CA THR A 40 -10.09 -0.97 -0.19
C THR A 40 -9.06 -2.09 -0.35
N ALA A 41 -7.88 -1.93 0.26
CA ALA A 41 -6.79 -2.87 0.07
C ALA A 41 -6.67 -3.86 1.23
N PHE A 42 -6.63 -3.36 2.48
CA PHE A 42 -6.41 -4.22 3.64
C PHE A 42 -7.54 -5.23 3.85
N PHE A 43 -8.81 -4.80 3.71
CA PHE A 43 -9.95 -5.72 3.78
C PHE A 43 -9.95 -6.77 2.68
N LEU A 44 -9.64 -6.37 1.44
CA LEU A 44 -9.56 -7.28 0.31
C LEU A 44 -8.47 -8.33 0.55
N GLU A 45 -7.28 -7.88 0.93
CA GLU A 45 -6.15 -8.76 1.22
C GLU A 45 -6.47 -9.69 2.40
N ALA A 46 -6.95 -9.16 3.53
CA ALA A 46 -7.27 -9.96 4.72
C ALA A 46 -8.32 -11.06 4.44
N ALA A 47 -9.35 -10.75 3.64
CA ALA A 47 -10.40 -11.70 3.29
C ALA A 47 -9.86 -12.86 2.42
N PHE A 48 -9.10 -12.54 1.36
CA PHE A 48 -8.65 -13.54 0.40
C PHE A 48 -7.36 -14.26 0.82
N LEU A 49 -6.54 -13.65 1.68
CA LEU A 49 -5.31 -14.27 2.19
C LEU A 49 -5.60 -15.55 2.97
N GLY A 50 -6.68 -15.59 3.75
CA GLY A 50 -7.10 -16.81 4.46
C GLY A 50 -7.39 -17.97 3.50
N ILE A 51 -8.03 -17.68 2.37
CA ILE A 51 -8.30 -18.67 1.31
C ILE A 51 -6.99 -19.07 0.63
N MET A 52 -6.10 -18.11 0.36
CA MET A 52 -4.81 -18.39 -0.27
C MET A 52 -3.94 -19.34 0.57
N LEU A 53 -3.88 -19.12 1.90
CA LEU A 53 -3.06 -19.89 2.82
C LEU A 53 -3.68 -21.24 3.22
N PHE A 54 -5.00 -21.30 3.43
CA PHE A 54 -5.65 -22.47 4.03
C PHE A 54 -6.69 -23.14 3.12
N GLY A 55 -7.01 -22.54 1.97
CA GLY A 55 -8.06 -22.99 1.06
C GLY A 55 -7.65 -24.10 0.09
N PHE A 56 -6.36 -24.44 -0.03
CA PHE A 56 -5.86 -25.32 -1.11
C PHE A 56 -6.59 -26.66 -1.25
N ARG A 57 -7.04 -27.27 -0.14
CA ARG A 57 -7.83 -28.53 -0.15
C ARG A 57 -9.33 -28.32 0.15
N ARG A 58 -9.78 -27.08 0.33
CA ARG A 58 -11.14 -26.73 0.77
C ARG A 58 -11.94 -25.97 -0.30
N VAL A 59 -11.28 -25.36 -1.28
CA VAL A 59 -11.91 -24.66 -2.41
C VAL A 59 -11.43 -25.25 -3.73
N SER A 60 -12.15 -24.97 -4.82
CA SER A 60 -11.71 -25.38 -6.15
C SER A 60 -10.42 -24.64 -6.57
N ASN A 61 -9.61 -25.26 -7.43
CA ASN A 61 -8.39 -24.65 -7.95
C ASN A 61 -8.63 -23.26 -8.57
N ARG A 62 -9.76 -23.06 -9.27
CA ARG A 62 -10.13 -21.76 -9.85
C ARG A 62 -10.33 -20.69 -8.80
N ILE A 63 -11.00 -21.03 -7.69
CA ILE A 63 -11.23 -20.10 -6.57
C ILE A 63 -9.91 -19.80 -5.87
N HIS A 64 -9.05 -20.80 -5.68
CA HIS A 64 -7.73 -20.59 -5.08
C HIS A 64 -6.85 -19.66 -5.92
N THR A 65 -6.81 -19.87 -7.24
CA THR A 65 -6.10 -18.97 -8.17
C THR A 65 -6.70 -17.56 -8.15
N LEU A 66 -8.03 -17.42 -8.18
CA LEU A 66 -8.69 -16.12 -8.09
C LEU A 66 -8.34 -15.41 -6.77
N ALA A 67 -8.39 -16.11 -5.63
CA ALA A 67 -8.01 -15.55 -4.34
C ALA A 67 -6.56 -15.05 -4.34
N THR A 68 -5.64 -15.81 -4.96
CA THR A 68 -4.23 -15.42 -5.08
C THR A 68 -4.07 -14.14 -5.92
N VAL A 69 -4.78 -14.03 -7.04
CA VAL A 69 -4.79 -12.82 -7.89
C VAL A 69 -5.39 -11.63 -7.15
N LEU A 70 -6.47 -11.83 -6.39
CA LEU A 70 -7.11 -10.77 -5.60
C LEU A 70 -6.22 -10.28 -4.45
N VAL A 71 -5.46 -11.18 -3.80
CA VAL A 71 -4.44 -10.78 -2.82
C VAL A 71 -3.38 -9.90 -3.48
N ALA A 72 -2.82 -10.32 -4.62
CA ALA A 72 -1.83 -9.51 -5.34
C ALA A 72 -2.38 -8.15 -5.80
N GLY A 73 -3.64 -8.13 -6.27
CA GLY A 73 -4.36 -6.90 -6.61
C GLY A 73 -4.56 -5.99 -5.40
N GLY A 74 -4.99 -6.54 -4.27
CA GLY A 74 -5.15 -5.80 -3.00
C GLY A 74 -3.86 -5.15 -2.55
N THR A 75 -2.75 -5.89 -2.53
CA THR A 75 -1.43 -5.35 -2.19
C THR A 75 -1.01 -4.22 -3.15
N THR A 76 -1.34 -4.33 -4.44
CA THR A 76 -1.06 -3.28 -5.43
C THR A 76 -1.90 -2.02 -5.18
N VAL A 77 -3.18 -2.19 -4.80
CA VAL A 77 -4.06 -1.07 -4.43
C VAL A 77 -3.59 -0.41 -3.12
N SER A 78 -3.07 -1.16 -2.14
CA SER A 78 -2.44 -0.57 -0.95
C SER A 78 -1.24 0.30 -1.33
N ALA A 79 -0.35 -0.24 -2.18
CA ALA A 79 0.79 0.52 -2.69
C ALA A 79 0.36 1.81 -3.40
N PHE A 80 -0.74 1.78 -4.17
CA PHE A 80 -1.29 2.98 -4.79
C PHE A 80 -1.66 4.07 -3.77
N TRP A 81 -2.43 3.73 -2.72
CA TRP A 81 -2.90 4.73 -1.75
C TRP A 81 -1.78 5.32 -0.90
N ILE A 82 -0.87 4.46 -0.40
CA ILE A 82 0.24 4.95 0.42
C ILE A 82 1.22 5.80 -0.39
N ILE A 83 1.44 5.46 -1.67
CA ILE A 83 2.28 6.26 -2.57
C ILE A 83 1.56 7.53 -3.01
N ALA A 84 0.23 7.54 -3.17
CA ALA A 84 -0.53 8.76 -3.45
C ALA A 84 -0.32 9.78 -2.31
N LEU A 85 -0.51 9.35 -1.05
CA LEU A 85 -0.22 10.19 0.12
C LEU A 85 1.24 10.63 0.15
N ASN A 86 2.17 9.69 0.05
CA ASN A 86 3.58 10.02 0.14
C ASN A 86 4.06 10.93 -0.99
N SER A 87 3.42 10.89 -2.17
CA SER A 87 3.73 11.76 -3.32
C SER A 87 3.12 13.14 -3.14
N TRP A 88 1.91 13.22 -2.59
CA TRP A 88 1.32 14.49 -2.22
C TRP A 88 2.17 15.21 -1.17
N MET A 89 2.75 14.50 -0.20
CA MET A 89 3.68 15.07 0.78
C MET A 89 4.96 15.68 0.17
N GLN A 90 5.37 15.21 -1.01
CA GLN A 90 6.59 15.67 -1.70
C GLN A 90 6.29 16.79 -2.71
N THR A 91 5.19 16.65 -3.45
CA THR A 91 4.71 17.63 -4.43
C THR A 91 3.24 17.93 -4.16
N PRO A 92 2.92 18.75 -3.15
CA PRO A 92 1.54 19.07 -2.80
C PRO A 92 0.83 19.81 -3.93
N ALA A 93 -0.37 19.34 -4.28
CA ALA A 93 -1.23 19.94 -5.30
C ALA A 93 -2.70 19.76 -4.91
N GLY A 94 -3.60 20.55 -5.51
CA GLY A 94 -5.05 20.40 -5.34
C GLY A 94 -5.56 20.73 -3.93
N PHE A 95 -4.86 21.58 -3.17
CA PHE A 95 -5.25 21.97 -1.82
C PHE A 95 -5.10 23.48 -1.57
N GLU A 96 -5.78 23.96 -0.54
CA GLU A 96 -5.59 25.29 0.03
C GLU A 96 -5.30 25.22 1.52
N MET A 97 -4.71 26.29 2.06
CA MET A 97 -4.46 26.42 3.48
C MET A 97 -5.49 27.37 4.09
N ILE A 98 -6.33 26.85 5.00
CA ILE A 98 -7.30 27.62 5.77
C ILE A 98 -6.93 27.46 7.25
N ASP A 99 -6.68 28.57 7.95
CA ASP A 99 -6.35 28.59 9.38
C ASP A 99 -5.20 27.62 9.75
N GLY A 100 -4.18 27.53 8.88
CA GLY A 100 -3.04 26.64 9.08
C GLY A 100 -3.33 25.16 8.84
N LYS A 101 -4.50 24.81 8.28
CA LYS A 101 -4.88 23.44 7.90
C LYS A 101 -5.00 23.32 6.38
N ALA A 102 -4.52 22.21 5.84
CA ALA A 102 -4.67 21.87 4.43
C ALA A 102 -6.09 21.34 4.18
N HIS A 103 -6.76 21.85 3.16
CA HIS A 103 -8.08 21.41 2.71
C HIS A 103 -8.01 21.03 1.24
N ALA A 104 -8.54 19.86 0.87
CA ALA A 104 -8.56 19.42 -0.52
C ALA A 104 -9.55 20.26 -1.34
N LEU A 105 -9.06 20.88 -2.41
CA LEU A 105 -9.87 21.56 -3.43
C LEU A 105 -10.22 20.61 -4.58
N ASP A 106 -9.25 19.79 -4.99
CA ASP A 106 -9.40 18.83 -6.09
C ASP A 106 -8.69 17.53 -5.74
N TRP A 107 -9.48 16.49 -5.48
CA TRP A 107 -8.97 15.15 -5.16
C TRP A 107 -8.19 14.53 -6.32
N TRP A 108 -8.51 14.88 -7.57
CA TRP A 108 -7.71 14.37 -8.69
C TRP A 108 -6.31 14.95 -8.71
N ALA A 109 -6.18 16.26 -8.50
CA ALA A 109 -4.89 16.90 -8.37
C ALA A 109 -4.12 16.44 -7.12
N VAL A 110 -4.81 16.12 -6.02
CA VAL A 110 -4.19 15.54 -4.81
C VAL A 110 -3.61 14.16 -5.09
N ILE A 111 -4.42 13.26 -5.65
CA ILE A 111 -4.04 11.85 -5.89
C ILE A 111 -3.01 11.75 -7.01
N PHE A 112 -3.28 12.39 -8.16
CA PHE A 112 -2.41 12.37 -9.33
C PHE A 112 -1.55 13.63 -9.42
N ASN A 113 -0.90 13.98 -8.31
CA ASN A 113 0.10 15.04 -8.29
C ASN A 113 1.29 14.69 -9.21
N PRO A 114 2.11 15.68 -9.65
CA PRO A 114 3.12 15.48 -10.68
C PRO A 114 4.14 14.36 -10.40
N SER A 115 4.45 14.08 -9.14
CA SER A 115 5.42 13.04 -8.79
C SER A 115 4.80 11.65 -8.66
N MET A 116 3.47 11.53 -8.48
CA MET A 116 2.81 10.27 -8.15
C MET A 116 3.01 9.16 -9.20
N PRO A 117 2.80 9.38 -10.52
CA PRO A 117 2.93 8.30 -11.50
C PRO A 117 4.33 7.69 -11.54
N TYR A 118 5.37 8.54 -11.49
CA TYR A 118 6.76 8.10 -11.51
C TYR A 118 7.12 7.30 -10.25
N ARG A 119 6.68 7.77 -9.08
CA ARG A 119 6.97 7.13 -7.79
C ARG A 119 6.22 5.79 -7.64
N LEU A 120 4.99 5.71 -8.14
CA LEU A 120 4.23 4.48 -8.17
C LEU A 120 4.90 3.43 -9.06
N VAL A 121 5.21 3.79 -10.31
CA VAL A 121 5.89 2.89 -11.25
C VAL A 121 7.23 2.43 -10.68
N HIS A 122 8.02 3.36 -10.15
CA HIS A 122 9.30 3.03 -9.52
C HIS A 122 9.14 2.02 -8.38
N MET A 123 8.21 2.27 -7.45
CA MET A 123 8.05 1.40 -6.27
C MET A 123 7.49 0.02 -6.63
N LEU A 124 6.56 -0.06 -7.59
CA LEU A 124 6.04 -1.34 -8.09
C LEU A 124 7.12 -2.16 -8.79
N LEU A 125 7.95 -1.53 -9.64
CA LEU A 125 9.07 -2.20 -10.27
C LEU A 125 10.13 -2.63 -9.24
N ALA A 126 10.48 -1.77 -8.30
CA ALA A 126 11.47 -2.06 -7.25
C ALA A 126 11.01 -3.24 -6.36
N SER A 127 9.74 -3.28 -5.97
CA SER A 127 9.20 -4.40 -5.19
C SER A 127 9.15 -5.69 -6.00
N GLY A 128 8.74 -5.64 -7.27
CA GLY A 128 8.77 -6.78 -8.18
C GLY A 128 10.17 -7.34 -8.40
N LEU A 129 11.17 -6.47 -8.60
CA LEU A 129 12.57 -6.86 -8.70
C LEU A 129 13.07 -7.51 -7.41
N THR A 130 12.74 -6.94 -6.25
CA THR A 130 13.13 -7.48 -4.94
C THR A 130 12.70 -8.94 -4.78
N VAL A 131 11.43 -9.24 -5.06
CA VAL A 131 10.90 -10.61 -4.97
C VAL A 131 11.49 -11.51 -6.06
N SER A 132 11.67 -11.00 -7.28
CA SER A 132 12.26 -11.77 -8.38
C SER A 132 13.69 -12.22 -8.08
N PHE A 133 14.53 -11.30 -7.58
CA PHE A 133 15.90 -11.61 -7.18
C PHE A 133 15.97 -12.54 -5.97
N LEU A 134 15.05 -12.40 -5.00
CA LEU A 134 14.96 -13.32 -3.87
C LEU A 134 14.66 -14.75 -4.35
N ILE A 135 13.65 -14.92 -5.22
CA ILE A 135 13.27 -16.24 -5.76
C ILE A 135 14.39 -16.82 -6.63
N ALA A 136 15.01 -16.00 -7.49
CA ALA A 136 16.14 -16.42 -8.31
C ALA A 136 17.33 -16.87 -7.45
N GLY A 137 17.67 -16.12 -6.40
CA GLY A 137 18.72 -16.46 -5.45
C GLY A 137 18.46 -17.77 -4.71
N CYS A 138 17.24 -17.96 -4.16
CA CYS A 138 16.85 -19.22 -3.53
C CYS A 138 16.88 -20.40 -4.52
N SER A 139 16.46 -20.18 -5.76
CA SER A 139 16.46 -21.21 -6.81
C SER A 139 17.89 -21.60 -7.21
N ALA A 140 18.79 -20.64 -7.35
CA ALA A 140 20.20 -20.87 -7.63
C ALA A 140 20.90 -21.59 -6.47
N LEU A 141 20.60 -21.21 -5.23
CA LEU A 141 21.12 -21.87 -4.03
C LEU A 141 20.69 -23.34 -3.96
N ARG A 142 19.41 -23.61 -4.22
CA ARG A 142 18.88 -24.98 -4.30
C ARG A 142 19.53 -25.77 -5.43
N TYR A 143 19.71 -25.15 -6.59
CA TYR A 143 20.40 -25.81 -7.71
C TYR A 143 21.85 -26.20 -7.36
N LEU A 144 22.54 -25.36 -6.58
CA LEU A 144 23.93 -25.60 -6.17
C LEU A 144 24.06 -26.70 -5.10
N TYR A 145 23.13 -26.78 -4.15
CA TYR A 145 23.25 -27.63 -2.96
C TYR A 145 22.28 -28.82 -2.89
N GLY A 146 21.25 -28.90 -3.75
CA GLY A 146 20.28 -30.00 -3.81
C GLY A 146 18.97 -29.75 -3.05
#